data_AF-A0A392T194-F1
#
_entry.id   AF-A0A392T194-F1
#
_cell.length_a   1.000
_cell.length_b   1.000
_cell.length_c   1.000
_cell.angle_alpha   90.00
_cell.angle_beta   90.00
_cell.angle_gamma   90.00
#
_symmetry.space_group_name_H-M   'P 1'
#
loop_
_entity.id
_entity.type
_entity.pdbx_description
1 polymer ?
#
loop_
_entity_poly.entity_id
_entity_poly.type
_entity_poly.pdbx_seq_one_letter_code
_entity_poly.pdbx_strand_id
1 'polypeptide(L)' 'MIKLALKDWHTTHAQNLPSRIESLKDRLASFDEKGEEVDLSEAELEELRGVTSNIHSLSRMNAS' A
#
# COMPACT_ATOMS: atom_id res chain seq x y z
N MET A 1 2.27 -22.61 22.66
CA MET A 1 3.12 -22.30 21.49
C MET A 1 2.36 -21.55 20.40
N ILE A 2 1.19 -22.02 19.93
CA ILE A 2 0.41 -21.38 18.85
C ILE A 2 0.05 -19.90 19.14
N LYS A 3 -0.36 -19.58 20.37
CA LYS A 3 -0.78 -18.22 20.75
C LYS A 3 0.35 -17.18 20.66
N LEU A 4 1.60 -17.59 20.87
CA LEU A 4 2.77 -16.72 20.81
C LEU A 4 3.17 -16.45 19.35
N ALA A 5 3.21 -17.51 18.53
CA ALA A 5 3.44 -17.40 17.09
C ALA A 5 2.41 -16.52 16.38
N LEU A 6 1.13 -16.59 16.79
CA LEU A 6 0.07 -15.74 16.24
C LEU A 6 0.24 -14.27 16.64
N LYS A 7 0.68 -14.02 17.89
CA LYS A 7 0.98 -12.66 18.37
C LYS A 7 2.19 -12.07 17.64
N ASP A 8 3.23 -12.86 17.41
CA ASP A 8 4.43 -12.41 16.67
C ASP A 8 4.13 -12.19 15.19
N TRP A 9 3.32 -13.07 14.57
CA TRP A 9 2.82 -12.84 13.22
C TRP A 9 2.02 -11.55 13.14
N HIS A 10 1.06 -11.34 14.04
CA HIS A 10 0.23 -10.13 14.06
C HIS A 10 1.06 -8.87 14.31
N THR A 11 2.06 -8.94 15.19
CA THR A 11 2.98 -7.84 15.49
C THR A 11 3.83 -7.51 14.28
N THR A 12 4.47 -8.50 13.66
CA THR A 12 5.31 -8.32 12.46
C THR A 12 4.50 -7.86 11.25
N HIS A 13 3.28 -8.37 11.10
CA HIS A 13 2.41 -8.06 9.96
C HIS A 13 1.74 -6.68 10.10
N ALA A 14 1.37 -6.27 11.32
CA ALA A 14 0.83 -4.95 11.61
C ALA A 14 1.92 -3.86 11.64
N GLN A 15 3.11 -4.16 12.18
CA GLN A 15 4.24 -3.21 12.23
C GLN A 15 4.78 -2.85 10.85
N ASN A 16 4.59 -3.70 9.83
CA ASN A 16 4.98 -3.38 8.45
C ASN A 16 3.87 -2.65 7.68
N LEU A 17 2.68 -2.42 8.25
CA LEU A 17 1.61 -1.69 7.54
C LEU A 17 2.00 -0.24 7.24
N PRO A 18 2.57 0.54 8.17
CA PRO A 18 3.02 1.91 7.87
C PRO A 18 4.06 1.95 6.73
N SER A 19 5.10 1.12 6.79
CA SER A 19 6.14 1.07 5.74
C SER A 19 5.61 0.60 4.40
N ARG A 20 4.65 -0.35 4.38
CA ARG A 20 3.96 -0.76 3.15
C ARG A 20 3.10 0.36 2.57
N ILE A 21 2.41 1.11 3.43
CA ILE A 21 1.61 2.27 3.01
C ILE A 21 2.53 3.36 2.44
N GLU A 22 3.67 3.63 3.09
CA GLU A 22 4.68 4.59 2.61
C GLU A 22 5.23 4.21 1.23
N SER A 23 5.67 2.96 1.05
CA SER A 23 6.14 2.47 -0.26
C SER A 23 5.07 2.56 -1.37
N LEU A 24 3.80 2.34 -1.03
CA LEU A 24 2.70 2.52 -1.98
C LEU A 24 2.42 3.99 -2.29
N LYS A 25 2.58 4.90 -1.32
CA LYS A 25 2.49 6.35 -1.54
C LYS A 25 3.60 6.85 -2.45
N ASP A 26 4.82 6.34 -2.30
CA ASP A 26 5.94 6.68 -3.19
C ASP A 26 5.63 6.25 -4.64
N ARG A 27 5.06 5.06 -4.82
CA ARG A 27 4.59 4.59 -6.14
C ARG A 27 3.46 5.46 -6.69
N LEU A 28 2.50 5.86 -5.86
CA LEU A 28 1.43 6.75 -6.28
C LEU A 28 1.98 8.12 -6.73
N ALA A 29 2.92 8.68 -5.96
CA ALA A 29 3.59 9.94 -6.32
C ALA A 29 4.33 9.85 -7.66
N SER A 30 4.94 8.70 -7.97
CA SER A 30 5.58 8.50 -9.28
C SER A 30 4.59 8.47 -10.45
N PHE A 31 3.36 8.01 -10.23
CA PHE A 31 2.30 8.10 -11.24
C PHE A 31 1.73 9.51 -11.34
N ASP A 32 1.63 10.24 -10.23
CA ASP A 32 1.20 11.65 -10.24
C ASP A 32 2.21 12.48 -11.05
N GLU A 33 3.51 12.38 -10.74
CA GLU A 33 4.57 13.07 -11.51
C GLU A 33 4.53 12.72 -12.99
N LYS A 34 4.40 11.43 -13.32
CA LYS A 34 4.31 10.98 -14.71
C LYS A 34 3.05 11.49 -15.41
N GLY A 35 1.90 11.48 -14.74
CA GLY A 35 0.61 11.92 -15.30
C GLY A 35 0.55 13.41 -15.60
N GLU A 36 1.35 14.21 -14.91
CA GLU A 36 1.52 15.65 -15.21
C GLU A 36 2.37 15.87 -16.47
N GLU A 37 3.31 14.96 -16.79
CA GLU A 37 4.18 15.07 -17.98
C GLU A 37 3.58 14.41 -19.22
N VAL A 38 2.96 13.24 -19.08
CA VAL A 38 2.44 12.41 -20.16
C VAL A 38 1.19 11.64 -19.75
N ASP A 39 0.34 11.34 -20.73
CA ASP A 39 -0.82 10.46 -20.51
C ASP A 39 -0.36 9.06 -20.04
N LEU A 40 -0.91 8.61 -18.92
CA LEU A 40 -0.69 7.25 -18.42
C LEU A 40 -1.31 6.23 -19.37
N SER A 41 -0.61 5.13 -19.62
CA SER A 41 -1.17 4.01 -20.37
C SER A 41 -2.27 3.31 -19.57
N GLU A 42 -3.14 2.55 -20.26
CA GLU A 42 -4.22 1.80 -19.59
C GLU A 42 -3.67 0.83 -18.52
N ALA A 43 -2.53 0.20 -18.78
CA ALA A 43 -1.88 -0.70 -17.82
C ALA A 43 -1.44 0.05 -16.54
N GLU A 44 -0.97 1.29 -16.69
CA GLU A 44 -0.55 2.13 -15.56
C GLU A 44 -1.74 2.68 -14.80
N LEU A 45 -2.84 3.00 -15.48
CA LEU A 45 -4.09 3.37 -14.83
C LEU A 45 -4.66 2.22 -14.00
N GLU A 46 -4.63 1.00 -14.51
CA GLU A 46 -5.02 -0.20 -13.75
C GLU A 46 -4.12 -0.42 -12.52
N GLU A 47 -2.81 -0.23 -12.67
CA GLU A 47 -1.88 -0.28 -11.54
C GLU A 47 -2.17 0.80 -10.49
N LEU A 48 -2.40 2.04 -10.93
CA LEU A 48 -2.76 3.17 -10.06
C LEU A 48 -4.04 2.89 -9.25
N ARG A 49 -5.08 2.34 -9.89
CA ARG A 49 -6.31 1.91 -9.20
C ARG A 49 -5.99 0.84 -8.15
N GLY A 50 -5.15 -0.13 -8.49
CA GLY A 50 -4.71 -1.18 -7.58
C GLY A 50 -3.93 -0.65 -6.38
N VAL A 51 -2.96 0.25 -6.60
CA VAL A 51 -2.17 0.92 -5.55
C VAL A 51 -3.09 1.71 -4.63
N THR A 52 -4.02 2.50 -5.17
CA THR A 52 -4.97 3.30 -4.40
C THR A 52 -5.87 2.42 -3.52
N SER A 53 -6.41 1.33 -4.08
CA SER A 53 -7.22 0.36 -3.34
C SER A 53 -6.44 -0.29 -2.19
N ASN A 54 -5.18 -0.66 -2.44
CA ASN A 54 -4.30 -1.23 -1.43
C ASN A 54 -4.00 -0.24 -0.31
N ILE A 55 -3.68 1.02 -0.62
CA ILE A 55 -3.45 2.07 0.39
C ILE A 55 -4.69 2.22 1.27
N HIS A 56 -5.87 2.31 0.68
CA HIS A 56 -7.12 2.47 1.42
C HIS A 56 -7.38 1.27 2.35
N SER A 57 -7.22 0.04 1.84
CA SER A 57 -7.39 -1.18 2.64
C SER A 57 -6.40 -1.28 3.80
N LEU A 58 -5.12 -1.03 3.53
CA LEU A 58 -4.07 -1.06 4.55
C LEU A 58 -4.23 0.05 5.59
N SER A 59 -4.62 1.25 5.16
CA SER A 59 -4.86 2.39 6.07
C SER A 59 -6.03 2.11 7.00
N ARG A 60 -7.10 1.47 6.52
CA ARG A 60 -8.22 1.01 7.35
C ARG A 60 -7.78 0.00 8.41
N MET A 61 -6.95 -0.97 8.03
CA MET A 61 -6.41 -1.96 8.97
C MET A 61 -5.45 -1.34 9.99
N ASN A 62 -4.66 -0.33 9.61
CA ASN A 62 -3.72 0.35 10.50
C ASN A 62 -4.43 1.27 11.53
N ALA A 63 -5.62 1.76 11.20
CA ALA A 63 -6.41 2.65 12.05
C ALA A 63 -7.46 1.91 12.91
N SER A 64 -7.52 0.58 12.87
CA SER A 64 -8.43 -0.28 13.66
C SER A 64 -7.74 -0.85 14.89
#